data_AF-A0A0T6BDP0-F1
#
_entry.id   AF-A0A0T6BDP0-F1
#
_cell.length_a   1.000
_cell.length_b   1.000
_cell.length_c   1.000
_cell.angle_alpha   90.00
_cell.angle_beta   90.00
_cell.angle_gamma   90.00
#
_symmetry.space_group_name_H-M   'P 1'
#
loop_
_entity.id
_entity.type
_entity.pdbx_description
1 polymer ?
#
loop_
_entity_poly.entity_id
_entity_poly.type
_entity_poly.pdbx_seq_one_letter_code
_entity_poly.pdbx_strand_id
1 'polypeptide(L)'
;RPNVCIERNTVSPEDPKNATVEKDSDEIELLSEMPARFQASISFSSCFESYDKYECITKSNLHGNEVTRTVKYKCCHGYSRMARIGGGCEKQAELEPLMDVLDKVNATDFK
;
A
#
# COMPACT_ATOMS: atom_id res chain seq x y z
N ARG A 1 -0.64 -13.98 4.52
CA ARG A 1 -1.02 -14.83 3.35
C ARG A 1 0.23 -15.05 2.52
N PRO A 2 0.48 -16.25 1.99
CA PRO A 2 1.66 -16.49 1.15
C PRO A 2 1.62 -15.60 -0.09
N ASN A 3 2.79 -15.14 -0.53
CA ASN A 3 3.01 -14.39 -1.77
C ASN A 3 2.18 -13.11 -1.94
N VAL A 4 1.73 -12.50 -0.83
CA VAL A 4 1.08 -11.19 -0.81
C VAL A 4 2.09 -10.15 -0.36
N CYS A 5 2.28 -9.13 -1.18
CA CYS A 5 3.13 -7.99 -0.91
C CYS A 5 2.24 -6.81 -0.46
N ILE A 6 2.68 -6.11 0.59
CA ILE A 6 1.97 -4.99 1.19
C ILE A 6 2.78 -3.73 0.90
N GLU A 7 2.18 -2.79 0.19
CA GLU A 7 2.72 -1.46 -0.04
C GLU A 7 1.99 -0.49 0.88
N ARG A 8 2.73 0.25 1.70
CA ARG A 8 2.20 1.31 2.55
C ARG A 8 2.80 2.63 2.12
N ASN A 9 1.95 3.62 1.94
CA ASN A 9 2.36 4.98 1.61
C ASN A 9 1.63 5.96 2.53
N THR A 10 2.37 6.91 3.08
CA THR A 10 1.82 7.96 3.92
C THR A 10 2.16 9.30 3.28
N VAL A 11 1.15 10.10 3.00
CA VAL A 11 1.30 11.43 2.40
C VAL A 11 0.75 12.46 3.37
N SER A 12 1.60 13.42 3.74
CA SER A 12 1.25 14.60 4.53
C SER A 12 1.43 15.85 3.64
N PRO A 13 0.52 16.85 3.69
CA PRO A 13 0.56 18.05 2.84
C PRO A 13 1.77 18.95 3.13
N GLU A 14 2.44 18.78 4.26
CA GLU A 14 3.65 19.54 4.62
C GLU A 14 4.88 19.09 3.81
N ASP A 15 4.86 17.89 3.21
CA ASP A 15 5.97 17.34 2.42
C ASP A 15 5.49 16.51 1.21
N PRO A 16 5.14 17.13 0.07
CA PRO A 16 4.68 16.41 -1.13
C PRO A 16 5.76 15.55 -1.81
N LYS A 17 7.00 15.54 -1.29
CA LYS A 17 8.15 14.83 -1.88
C LYS A 17 8.64 13.64 -1.06
N ASN A 18 8.07 13.37 0.12
CA ASN A 18 8.57 12.33 1.01
C ASN A 18 7.54 11.20 1.12
N ALA A 19 7.46 10.35 0.09
CA ALA A 19 6.82 9.04 0.22
C ALA A 19 7.75 8.15 1.05
N THR A 20 7.71 8.27 2.38
CA THR A 20 8.46 7.39 3.27
C THR A 20 7.81 6.00 3.23
N VAL A 21 8.54 5.02 2.69
CA VAL A 21 8.21 3.60 2.84
C VAL A 21 8.57 3.23 4.28
N GLU A 22 7.66 3.51 5.21
CA GLU A 22 7.84 3.17 6.62
C GLU A 22 7.65 1.66 6.81
N LYS A 23 8.73 0.99 7.24
CA LYS A 23 8.65 -0.33 7.86
C LYS A 23 7.94 -0.16 9.20
N ASP A 24 6.90 -0.96 9.44
CA ASP A 24 6.21 -1.09 10.73
C ASP A 24 7.22 -1.08 11.87
N SER A 25 7.15 -0.05 12.70
CA SER A 25 7.46 -0.14 14.11
C SER A 25 6.17 0.23 14.82
N ASP A 26 5.56 -0.75 15.48
CA ASP A 26 4.42 -0.58 16.38
C ASP A 26 4.84 0.35 17.54
N GLU A 27 4.81 1.66 17.34
CA GLU A 27 4.94 2.65 18.41
C GLU A 27 3.98 3.80 18.15
N ILE A 28 2.69 3.58 18.42
CA ILE A 28 1.83 4.67 18.88
C ILE A 28 2.22 4.88 20.34
N GLU A 29 3.33 5.58 20.58
CA GLU A 29 3.64 6.06 21.91
C GLU A 29 2.52 6.98 22.36
N LEU A 30 1.83 6.43 23.35
CA LEU A 30 0.81 7.02 24.18
C LEU A 30 1.36 8.32 24.80
N LEU A 31 1.20 9.45 24.12
CA LEU A 31 1.32 10.78 24.74
C LEU A 31 0.13 10.99 25.68
N SER A 32 0.21 10.29 26.81
CA SER A 32 -0.54 10.54 28.02
C SER A 32 -0.18 11.94 28.54
N GLU A 33 -1.19 12.61 29.11
CA GLU A 33 -1.11 13.91 29.82
C GLU A 33 -1.40 15.17 28.99
N MET A 34 -2.60 15.26 28.40
CA MET A 34 -3.33 16.54 28.37
C MET A 34 -4.83 16.34 28.64
N PRO A 35 -5.47 17.22 29.45
CA PRO A 35 -6.86 17.03 29.87
C PRO A 35 -7.82 17.15 28.69
N ALA A 36 -8.55 16.06 28.45
CA ALA A 36 -9.54 15.90 27.40
C ALA A 36 -10.63 16.98 27.45
N ARG A 37 -10.56 17.96 26.53
CA ARG A 37 -11.72 18.76 26.12
C ARG A 37 -11.67 18.97 24.61
N PHE A 38 -12.30 18.05 23.89
CA PHE A 38 -12.58 18.05 22.45
C PHE A 38 -11.35 18.04 21.52
N GLN A 39 -10.64 16.91 21.49
CA GLN A 39 -9.81 16.58 20.33
C GLN A 39 -10.73 15.98 19.25
N ALA A 40 -11.13 16.78 18.26
CA ALA A 40 -11.88 16.29 17.11
C ALA A 40 -10.90 15.66 16.10
N SER A 41 -10.71 14.35 16.19
CA SER A 41 -10.04 13.58 15.14
C SER A 41 -11.09 13.02 14.18
N ILE A 42 -11.01 13.36 12.90
CA ILE A 42 -11.90 12.82 11.87
C ILE A 42 -11.09 11.87 10.99
N SER A 43 -11.53 10.62 10.87
CA SER A 43 -10.90 9.62 10.00
C SER A 43 -11.91 9.04 9.03
N PHE A 44 -11.58 9.07 7.74
CA PHE A 44 -12.37 8.45 6.67
C PHE A 44 -11.55 7.36 6.00
N SER A 45 -12.08 6.14 5.94
CA SER A 45 -11.46 5.01 5.25
C SER A 45 -12.31 4.56 4.06
N SER A 46 -11.70 4.43 2.89
CA SER A 46 -12.32 3.86 1.69
C SER A 46 -11.46 2.72 1.18
N CYS A 47 -12.06 1.55 0.97
CA CYS A 47 -11.37 0.38 0.43
C CYS A 47 -11.97 -0.03 -0.91
N PHE A 48 -11.10 -0.35 -1.85
CA PHE A 48 -11.43 -0.80 -3.18
C PHE A 48 -10.76 -2.16 -3.44
N GLU A 49 -11.57 -3.14 -3.84
CA GLU A 49 -11.09 -4.44 -4.27
C GLU A 49 -11.18 -4.57 -5.79
N SER A 50 -10.08 -4.96 -6.41
CA SER A 50 -9.99 -5.31 -7.81
C SER A 50 -9.55 -6.76 -7.95
N TYR A 51 -9.48 -7.24 -9.19
CA TYR A 51 -9.15 -8.64 -9.50
C TYR A 51 -7.81 -9.09 -8.90
N ASP A 52 -6.80 -8.22 -8.82
CA ASP A 52 -5.44 -8.57 -8.38
C ASP A 52 -4.92 -7.73 -7.19
N LYS A 53 -5.69 -6.72 -6.78
CA LYS A 53 -5.29 -5.80 -5.70
C LYS A 53 -6.43 -5.47 -4.77
N TYR A 54 -6.11 -5.29 -3.49
CA TYR A 54 -6.98 -4.71 -2.48
C TYR A 54 -6.30 -3.47 -1.92
N GLU A 55 -6.96 -2.32 -2.00
CA GLU A 55 -6.37 -1.03 -1.68
C GLU A 55 -7.29 -0.25 -0.76
N CYS A 56 -6.76 0.19 0.39
CA CYS A 56 -7.47 1.02 1.36
C CYS A 56 -6.76 2.37 1.48
N ILE A 57 -7.54 3.44 1.39
CA ILE A 57 -7.11 4.82 1.57
C ILE A 57 -7.79 5.35 2.83
N THR A 58 -6.99 5.72 3.82
CA THR A 58 -7.44 6.35 5.07
C THR A 58 -6.98 7.79 5.10
N LYS A 59 -7.92 8.73 5.16
CA LYS A 59 -7.66 10.15 5.37
C LYS A 59 -7.97 10.49 6.82
N SER A 60 -6.99 10.97 7.55
CA SER A 60 -7.11 11.38 8.95
C SER A 60 -6.82 12.87 9.06
N ASN A 61 -7.71 13.63 9.69
CA ASN A 61 -7.45 15.01 10.10
C ASN A 61 -7.31 15.03 11.62
N LEU A 62 -6.12 15.39 12.09
CA LEU A 62 -5.79 15.54 13.50
C LEU A 62 -5.33 16.98 13.70
N HIS A 63 -6.14 17.79 14.36
CA HIS A 63 -5.81 19.19 14.71
C HIS A 63 -5.36 20.05 13.52
N GLY A 64 -5.91 19.83 12.31
CA GLY A 64 -5.55 20.57 11.10
C GLY A 64 -4.49 19.89 10.23
N ASN A 65 -3.84 18.84 10.74
CA ASN A 65 -2.87 18.06 9.98
C ASN A 65 -3.59 16.92 9.24
N GLU A 66 -3.67 17.03 7.92
CA GLU A 66 -4.26 16.01 7.06
C GLU A 66 -3.23 14.94 6.72
N VAL A 67 -3.45 13.70 7.15
CA VAL A 67 -2.59 12.58 6.80
C VAL A 67 -3.38 11.60 5.94
N THR A 68 -2.89 11.31 4.75
CA THR A 68 -3.45 10.27 3.88
C THR A 68 -2.56 9.04 3.94
N ARG A 69 -3.09 7.93 4.46
CA ARG A 69 -2.44 6.62 4.48
C ARG A 69 -3.08 5.73 3.41
N THR A 70 -2.28 5.19 2.51
CA THR A 70 -2.71 4.20 1.53
C THR A 70 -2.03 2.87 1.83
N VAL A 71 -2.83 1.83 2.02
CA VAL A 71 -2.36 0.45 2.21
C VAL A 71 -2.87 -0.38 1.04
N LYS A 72 -1.93 -0.98 0.31
CA LYS A 72 -2.23 -1.77 -0.88
C LYS A 72 -1.68 -3.18 -0.73
N TYR A 73 -2.56 -4.15 -0.84
CA TYR A 73 -2.28 -5.58 -0.84
C TYR A 73 -2.34 -6.06 -2.28
N LYS A 74 -1.22 -6.54 -2.80
CA LYS A 74 -1.11 -7.08 -4.16
C LYS A 74 -0.37 -8.42 -4.13
N CYS A 75 -0.52 -9.24 -5.16
CA CYS A 75 0.36 -10.38 -5.31
C CYS A 75 1.81 -9.91 -5.52
N CYS A 76 2.75 -10.60 -4.88
CA CYS A 76 4.17 -10.35 -5.09
C CYS A 76 4.54 -10.64 -6.55
N HIS A 77 5.62 -10.03 -7.02
CA HIS A 77 6.11 -10.25 -8.38
C HIS A 77 6.30 -11.75 -8.65
N GLY A 78 5.82 -12.20 -9.80
CA GLY A 78 5.84 -13.62 -10.17
C GLY A 78 4.68 -14.44 -9.59
N TYR A 79 3.73 -13.83 -8.88
CA TYR A 79 2.52 -14.51 -8.40
C TYR A 79 1.27 -13.76 -8.83
N SER A 80 0.19 -14.51 -9.09
CA SER A 80 -1.11 -13.97 -9.50
C SER A 80 -2.25 -14.74 -8.84
N ARG A 81 -3.43 -14.11 -8.74
CA ARG A 81 -4.64 -14.77 -8.28
C ARG A 81 -5.18 -15.74 -9.34
N MET A 82 -5.68 -16.90 -8.92
CA MET A 82 -6.40 -17.80 -9.84
C MET A 82 -7.84 -17.28 -10.06
N ALA A 83 -8.21 -16.99 -11.31
CA ALA A 83 -9.48 -16.35 -11.65
C ALA A 83 -10.76 -17.07 -11.20
N ARG A 84 -10.68 -18.36 -10.86
CA ARG A 84 -11.86 -19.22 -10.69
C ARG A 84 -12.10 -19.67 -9.26
N ILE A 85 -11.18 -19.40 -8.35
CA ILE A 85 -11.24 -19.83 -6.96
C ILE A 85 -10.78 -18.62 -6.18
N GLY A 86 -11.55 -18.16 -5.19
CA GLY A 86 -11.17 -17.04 -4.30
C GLY A 86 -9.92 -17.31 -3.43
N GLY A 87 -8.98 -18.10 -3.94
CA GLY A 87 -7.68 -18.44 -3.37
C GLY A 87 -6.67 -17.34 -3.63
N GLY A 88 -5.64 -17.33 -2.79
CA GLY A 88 -4.67 -16.24 -2.71
C GLY A 88 -3.75 -16.15 -3.93
N CYS A 89 -2.58 -15.56 -3.71
CA CYS A 89 -1.54 -15.41 -4.73
C CYS A 89 -0.79 -16.73 -4.92
N GLU A 90 -1.44 -17.70 -5.56
CA GLU A 90 -0.95 -19.08 -5.67
C GLU A 90 -0.37 -19.41 -7.05
N LYS A 91 -0.83 -18.74 -8.11
CA LYS A 91 -0.35 -19.01 -9.46
C LYS A 91 0.99 -18.33 -9.69
N GLN A 92 2.06 -19.13 -9.74
CA GLN A 92 3.37 -18.66 -10.17
C GLN A 92 3.32 -18.30 -11.66
N ALA A 93 3.81 -17.11 -12.02
CA ALA A 93 3.99 -16.72 -13.41
C ALA A 93 5.11 -17.58 -14.03
N GLU A 94 4.92 -17.97 -15.28
CA GLU A 94 5.98 -18.63 -16.03
C GLU A 94 7.16 -17.68 -16.21
N LEU A 95 8.37 -18.19 -15.96
CA LEU A 95 9.59 -17.43 -16.13
C LEU A 95 9.84 -17.29 -17.63
N GLU A 96 9.85 -16.04 -18.08
CA GLU A 96 10.20 -15.71 -19.45
C GLU A 96 11.69 -15.31 -19.54
N PRO A 97 12.35 -15.55 -20.68
CA PRO A 97 13.68 -15.04 -20.95
C PRO A 97 13.76 -13.54 -20.70
N LEU A 98 14.89 -13.09 -20.15
CA LEU A 98 15.11 -11.68 -19.81
C LEU A 98 14.82 -10.73 -20.98
N MET A 99 15.20 -11.13 -22.20
CA MET A 99 14.97 -10.34 -23.43
C MET A 99 13.48 -10.08 -23.67
N ASP A 100 12.64 -11.10 -23.47
CA ASP A 100 11.19 -10.99 -23.66
C ASP A 100 10.55 -10.11 -22.59
N VAL A 101 11.09 -10.14 -21.36
CA VAL A 101 10.64 -9.26 -20.26
C VAL A 101 11.01 -7.81 -20.53
N LEU A 102 12.24 -7.52 -21.01
CA LEU A 102 12.66 -6.16 -21.35
C LEU A 102 11.76 -5.52 -22.41
N ASP A 103 11.38 -6.29 -23.43
CA ASP A 103 10.46 -5.83 -24.47
C ASP A 103 9.05 -5.57 -23.88
N LYS A 104 8.59 -6.38 -22.91
CA LYS A 104 7.30 -6.19 -22.22
C LYS A 104 7.24 -5.00 -21.28
N VAL A 105 8.36 -4.65 -20.63
CA VAL A 105 8.42 -3.48 -19.72
C VAL A 105 8.80 -2.18 -20.45
N ASN A 106 8.85 -2.19 -21.79
CA ASN A 106 9.30 -1.06 -22.62
C ASN A 106 10.65 -0.50 -22.16
N ALA A 107 11.56 -1.37 -21.70
CA ALA A 107 12.90 -0.99 -21.25
C ALA A 107 13.87 -0.88 -22.43
N THR A 108 13.48 -0.13 -23.46
CA THR A 108 14.27 0.04 -24.70
C THR A 108 15.61 0.73 -24.47
N ASP A 109 15.77 1.42 -23.34
CA ASP A 109 16.96 2.20 -23.01
C ASP A 109 18.16 1.34 -22.58
N PHE A 110 17.97 0.04 -22.36
CA PHE A 110 19.01 -0.90 -21.92
C PHE A 110 19.54 -1.81 -23.03
N LYS A 111 19.18 -1.54 -24.28
CA LYS A 111 19.54 -2.35 -25.45
C LYS A 111 20.76 -1.81 -26.20
#